data_AF-A0A822Z2Z3-F1
#
_entry.id   AF-A0A822Z2Z3-F1
#
_cell.length_a   1.000
_cell.length_b   1.000
_cell.length_c   1.000
_cell.angle_alpha   90.00
_cell.angle_beta   90.00
_cell.angle_gamma   90.00
#
_symmetry.space_group_name_H-M   'P 1'
#
loop_
_entity.id
_entity.type
_entity.pdbx_description
1 polymer ?
#
loop_
_entity_poly.entity_id
_entity_poly.type
_entity_poly.pdbx_seq_one_letter_code
_entity_poly.pdbx_strand_id
1 'polypeptide(L)'
;MGNRFMCMPKKDAKDIGSRSNRRGGSQRKMAAEEEFLHRQALSMAIHQHQLSQRFDGSMSRRIGSTSSRRRTFSDPFSNGKQLGSAENFMQESQYLTYGNGKDKPPTSLMLEKQHMKGLYFNQSPAKDVALATVSMRPIPLGPIMEKLSLSQENYGTGRRFYIQTLDDHALSPDVQEKLLRESPPEGIFKIKGSDHCPFFSKPQSLHKILLEIAQIP
;
A
#
# COMPACT_ATOMS: atom_id res chain seq x y z
N MET A 1 41.07 17.90 57.01
CA MET A 1 40.17 18.69 57.87
C MET A 1 40.68 20.13 57.90
N GLY A 2 39.81 21.12 57.66
CA GLY A 2 40.09 22.54 57.94
C GLY A 2 40.33 23.45 56.73
N ASN A 3 39.25 23.93 56.12
CA ASN A 3 39.23 25.04 55.16
C ASN A 3 39.55 26.39 55.84
N ARG A 4 40.10 27.34 55.07
CA ARG A 4 39.88 28.77 55.32
C ARG A 4 39.69 29.52 53.99
N PHE A 5 38.44 29.89 53.73
CA PHE A 5 38.03 30.89 52.74
C PHE A 5 37.97 32.28 53.42
N MET A 6 38.32 33.34 52.67
CA MET A 6 37.86 34.74 52.68
C MET A 6 38.81 35.49 51.71
N CYS A 7 38.47 36.40 50.79
CA CYS A 7 37.26 37.08 50.32
C CYS A 7 37.59 37.76 48.96
N MET A 8 36.58 37.97 48.10
CA MET A 8 36.62 38.70 46.82
C MET A 8 36.82 40.23 46.99
N PRO A 9 36.94 41.03 45.90
CA PRO A 9 35.72 41.56 45.26
C PRO A 9 35.74 41.68 43.72
N LYS A 10 34.52 41.77 43.21
CA LYS A 10 34.04 41.87 41.81
C LYS A 10 34.36 43.21 41.14
N LYS A 11 34.42 43.23 39.80
CA LYS A 11 33.77 44.28 39.00
C LYS A 11 33.51 43.88 37.52
N ASP A 12 32.23 43.65 37.24
CA ASP A 12 31.37 44.14 36.15
C ASP A 12 31.85 44.25 34.68
N ALA A 13 31.13 43.55 33.78
CA ALA A 13 30.14 44.11 32.82
C ALA A 13 30.24 43.68 31.32
N LYS A 14 29.10 43.13 30.86
CA LYS A 14 28.36 43.32 29.59
C LYS A 14 28.79 42.66 28.24
N ASP A 15 27.92 41.71 27.85
CA ASP A 15 27.20 41.50 26.57
C ASP A 15 27.91 41.59 25.20
N ILE A 16 27.71 40.56 24.37
CA ILE A 16 27.05 40.60 23.04
C ILE A 16 26.92 39.16 22.51
N GLY A 17 25.73 38.81 22.02
CA GLY A 17 25.35 37.44 21.67
C GLY A 17 25.88 36.90 20.33
N SER A 18 25.66 35.59 20.12
CA SER A 18 25.50 34.95 18.82
C SER A 18 24.86 33.56 18.98
N ARG A 19 23.53 33.47 18.78
CA ARG A 19 22.84 32.19 18.55
C ARG A 19 23.13 31.75 17.12
N SER A 20 24.03 30.78 16.92
CA SER A 20 24.19 30.13 15.62
C SER A 20 23.14 29.02 15.45
N ASN A 21 22.08 29.30 14.69
CA ASN A 21 21.09 28.30 14.31
C ASN A 21 21.57 27.55 13.04
N ARG A 22 22.53 26.63 13.17
CA ARG A 22 22.95 25.73 12.08
C ARG A 22 22.10 24.45 12.08
N ARG A 23 20.85 24.53 11.62
CA ARG A 23 20.01 23.34 11.33
C ARG A 23 19.55 23.22 9.86
N GLY A 24 19.88 24.19 9.00
CA GLY A 24 19.43 24.22 7.59
C GLY A 24 20.27 23.46 6.56
N GLY A 25 21.36 22.79 6.96
CA GLY A 25 22.24 22.04 6.04
C GLY A 25 21.85 20.56 5.89
N SER A 26 21.30 19.95 6.95
CA SER A 26 20.98 18.52 6.97
C SER A 26 19.73 18.19 6.15
N GLN A 27 18.69 19.03 6.21
CA GLN A 27 17.45 18.82 5.44
C GLN A 27 17.66 18.99 3.94
N ARG A 28 18.50 19.95 3.52
CA ARG A 28 18.83 20.16 2.10
C ARG A 28 19.68 19.01 1.52
N LYS A 29 20.58 18.41 2.31
CA LYS A 29 21.30 17.20 1.89
C LYS A 29 20.38 16.01 1.72
N MET A 30 19.49 15.77 2.68
CA MET A 30 18.49 14.69 2.58
C MET A 30 17.56 14.87 1.37
N ALA A 31 17.11 16.10 1.10
CA ALA A 31 16.27 16.40 -0.07
C ALA A 31 17.02 16.19 -1.40
N ALA A 32 18.30 16.57 -1.48
CA ALA A 32 19.12 16.35 -2.68
C ALA A 32 19.43 14.85 -2.90
N GLU A 33 19.63 14.09 -1.83
CA GLU A 33 19.80 12.63 -1.89
C GLU A 33 18.50 11.93 -2.31
N GLU A 34 17.35 12.37 -1.79
CA GLU A 34 16.03 11.87 -2.19
C GLU A 34 15.72 12.20 -3.66
N GLU A 35 16.04 13.41 -4.11
CA GLU A 35 15.91 13.82 -5.51
C GLU A 35 16.82 13.01 -6.44
N PHE A 36 18.06 12.72 -6.00
CA PHE A 36 19.00 11.89 -6.74
C PHE A 36 18.49 10.44 -6.87
N LEU A 37 18.03 9.84 -5.76
CA LEU A 37 17.44 8.50 -5.77
C LEU A 37 16.18 8.44 -6.63
N HIS A 38 15.34 9.48 -6.60
CA HIS A 38 14.15 9.59 -7.43
C HIS A 38 14.51 9.65 -8.92
N ARG A 39 15.50 10.47 -9.30
CA ARG A 39 16.00 10.54 -10.68
C ARG A 39 16.60 9.22 -11.15
N GLN A 40 17.35 8.54 -10.28
CA GLN A 40 17.91 7.23 -10.59
C GLN A 40 16.80 6.19 -10.81
N ALA A 41 15.83 6.10 -9.91
CA ALA A 41 14.69 5.18 -10.03
C ALA A 41 13.86 5.45 -11.30
N LEU A 42 13.60 6.72 -11.61
CA LEU A 42 12.89 7.12 -12.83
C LEU A 42 13.66 6.68 -14.10
N SER A 43 14.99 6.85 -14.11
CA SER A 43 15.81 6.41 -15.26
C SER A 43 15.75 4.90 -15.48
N MET A 44 15.80 4.12 -14.39
CA MET A 44 15.72 2.66 -14.45
C MET A 44 14.36 2.18 -14.93
N ALA A 45 13.29 2.84 -14.49
CA ALA A 45 11.93 2.51 -14.90
C ALA A 45 11.65 2.82 -16.37
N ILE A 46 12.14 3.96 -16.88
CA ILE A 46 12.05 4.31 -18.30
C ILE A 46 12.78 3.26 -19.13
N HIS A 47 13.98 2.86 -18.72
CA HIS A 47 14.77 1.84 -19.40
C HIS A 47 14.04 0.48 -19.43
N GLN A 48 13.48 0.04 -18.31
CA GLN A 48 12.70 -1.20 -18.24
C GLN A 48 11.42 -1.12 -19.09
N HIS A 49 10.73 0.02 -19.08
CA HIS A 49 9.55 0.24 -19.92
C HIS A 49 9.90 0.10 -21.41
N GLN A 50 10.99 0.72 -21.86
CA GLN A 50 11.47 0.61 -23.25
C GLN A 50 11.82 -0.83 -23.65
N LEU A 51 12.36 -1.63 -22.74
CA LEU A 51 12.63 -3.05 -22.99
C LEU A 51 11.34 -3.87 -23.09
N SER A 52 10.32 -3.55 -22.28
CA SER A 52 9.04 -4.27 -22.29
C SER A 52 8.21 -4.03 -23.56
N GLN A 53 8.37 -2.88 -24.22
CA GLN A 53 7.65 -2.55 -25.45
C GLN A 53 8.24 -3.21 -26.71
N ARG A 54 9.30 -4.01 -26.60
CA ARG A 54 9.91 -4.72 -27.75
C ARG A 54 9.25 -6.06 -28.08
N PHE A 55 8.20 -6.47 -27.38
CA PHE A 55 7.53 -7.76 -27.57
C PHE A 55 6.01 -7.63 -27.66
N ASP A 56 5.51 -6.98 -28.72
CA ASP A 56 4.08 -6.98 -29.06
C ASP A 56 3.79 -8.02 -30.15
N GLY A 57 3.58 -9.27 -29.71
CA GLY A 57 3.05 -10.36 -30.53
C GLY A 57 1.62 -10.69 -30.10
N SER A 58 0.63 -10.09 -30.78
CA SER A 58 -0.81 -10.28 -30.58
C SER A 58 -1.25 -11.76 -30.64
N MET A 59 -1.99 -12.23 -29.63
CA MET A 59 -2.91 -13.37 -29.76
C MET A 59 -4.26 -13.10 -29.10
N SER A 60 -5.16 -12.50 -29.87
CA SER A 60 -6.60 -12.48 -29.62
C SER A 60 -7.21 -13.86 -29.92
N ARG A 61 -7.90 -14.48 -28.94
CA ARG A 61 -8.96 -15.46 -29.21
C ARG A 61 -10.13 -15.28 -28.24
N ARG A 62 -11.32 -15.35 -28.85
CA ARG A 62 -12.66 -15.05 -28.34
C ARG A 62 -13.44 -16.36 -28.19
N ILE A 63 -14.07 -16.60 -27.04
CA ILE A 63 -15.18 -17.57 -26.80
C ILE A 63 -15.93 -17.00 -25.58
N GLY A 64 -17.26 -16.91 -25.43
CA GLY A 64 -18.46 -17.38 -26.12
C GLY A 64 -19.57 -17.32 -25.06
N SER A 65 -20.70 -16.69 -25.38
CA SER A 65 -21.77 -16.35 -24.43
C SER A 65 -22.75 -17.52 -24.24
N THR A 66 -23.13 -17.85 -23.00
CA THR A 66 -24.33 -18.67 -22.73
C THR A 66 -25.07 -18.18 -21.50
N SER A 67 -26.35 -17.82 -21.71
CA SER A 67 -27.33 -17.40 -20.71
C SER A 67 -27.85 -18.58 -19.88
N SER A 68 -28.04 -18.40 -18.57
CA SER A 68 -29.04 -19.17 -17.81
C SER A 68 -29.58 -18.45 -16.58
N ARG A 69 -30.85 -18.03 -16.74
CA ARG A 69 -32.00 -18.10 -15.82
C ARG A 69 -31.75 -17.86 -14.31
N ARG A 70 -32.11 -16.64 -13.90
CA ARG A 70 -32.31 -16.12 -12.54
C ARG A 70 -33.18 -17.06 -11.68
N ARG A 71 -32.69 -17.42 -10.49
CA ARG A 71 -33.53 -17.66 -9.30
C ARG A 71 -33.07 -16.74 -8.18
N THR A 72 -34.04 -16.03 -7.64
CA THR A 72 -33.94 -15.11 -6.51
C THR A 72 -33.71 -15.88 -5.21
N PHE A 73 -32.54 -15.68 -4.59
CA PHE A 73 -32.31 -15.99 -3.18
C PHE A 73 -31.52 -14.83 -2.56
N SER A 74 -31.90 -14.53 -1.32
CA SER A 74 -31.58 -13.32 -0.57
C SER A 74 -30.09 -13.00 -0.45
N ASP A 75 -29.81 -11.72 -0.60
CA ASP A 75 -28.51 -11.06 -0.73
C ASP A 75 -27.85 -10.87 0.66
N PRO A 76 -26.66 -11.43 0.95
CA PRO A 76 -25.94 -11.16 2.20
C PRO A 76 -25.19 -9.82 2.19
N PHE A 77 -25.11 -9.13 1.04
CA PHE A 77 -24.28 -7.93 0.87
C PHE A 77 -25.08 -6.61 0.84
N SER A 78 -26.35 -6.63 1.25
CA SER A 78 -27.21 -5.43 1.24
C SER A 78 -26.94 -4.42 2.37
N ASN A 79 -25.91 -4.58 3.19
CA ASN A 79 -25.53 -3.55 4.18
C ASN A 79 -24.24 -2.84 3.78
N GLY A 80 -24.35 -2.05 2.70
CA GLY A 80 -23.47 -0.92 2.45
C GLY A 80 -23.73 0.15 3.52
N LYS A 81 -23.03 0.05 4.64
CA LYS A 81 -22.79 1.17 5.55
C LYS A 81 -21.55 0.90 6.39
N GLN A 82 -20.64 1.86 6.33
CA GLN A 82 -19.44 2.05 7.14
C GLN A 82 -18.16 1.39 6.61
N LEU A 83 -17.73 1.84 5.40
CA LEU A 83 -16.33 1.83 4.96
C LEU A 83 -15.80 3.28 4.83
N GLY A 84 -16.32 4.19 5.67
CA GLY A 84 -16.25 5.64 5.48
C GLY A 84 -14.86 6.30 5.55
N SER A 85 -13.80 5.59 5.92
CA SER A 85 -12.43 6.11 5.83
C SER A 85 -11.78 5.78 4.48
N ALA A 86 -11.99 4.56 3.98
CA ALA A 86 -11.47 4.12 2.68
C ALA A 86 -12.26 4.75 1.54
N GLU A 87 -13.59 4.83 1.63
CA GLU A 87 -14.43 5.47 0.59
C GLU A 87 -14.08 6.95 0.38
N ASN A 88 -13.86 7.71 1.47
CA ASN A 88 -13.51 9.12 1.38
C ASN A 88 -12.08 9.35 0.85
N PHE A 89 -11.11 8.52 1.25
CA PHE A 89 -9.74 8.61 0.74
C PHE A 89 -9.62 8.15 -0.72
N MET A 90 -10.44 7.17 -1.13
CA MET A 90 -10.54 6.69 -2.51
C MET A 90 -11.20 7.70 -3.43
N GLN A 91 -11.98 8.67 -2.93
CA GLN A 91 -12.66 9.64 -3.80
C GLN A 91 -11.74 10.78 -4.29
N GLU A 92 -10.70 11.14 -3.53
CA GLU A 92 -9.80 12.26 -3.86
C GLU A 92 -8.47 11.84 -4.51
N SER A 93 -8.09 10.56 -4.44
CA SER A 93 -6.78 10.05 -4.86
C SER A 93 -6.83 9.15 -6.11
N GLN A 94 -7.91 9.23 -6.87
CA GLN A 94 -8.27 8.24 -7.90
C GLN A 94 -8.70 8.90 -9.20
N TYR A 95 -7.99 8.60 -10.28
CA TYR A 95 -8.38 9.02 -11.62
C TYR A 95 -9.07 7.89 -12.36
N LEU A 96 -10.32 8.14 -12.73
CA LEU A 96 -11.10 7.23 -13.56
C LEU A 96 -10.74 7.45 -15.04
N THR A 97 -10.48 6.36 -15.75
CA THR A 97 -10.25 6.37 -17.19
C THR A 97 -11.49 5.88 -17.91
N TYR A 98 -11.87 6.56 -18.97
CA TYR A 98 -13.08 6.31 -19.76
C TYR A 98 -12.70 5.79 -21.15
N GLY A 99 -12.17 4.57 -21.25
CA GLY A 99 -11.64 4.01 -22.50
C GLY A 99 -12.69 3.81 -23.60
N ASN A 100 -13.97 3.74 -23.23
CA ASN A 100 -15.10 3.56 -24.15
C ASN A 100 -15.84 4.87 -24.47
N GLY A 101 -15.28 6.03 -24.11
CA GLY A 101 -15.89 7.34 -24.25
C GLY A 101 -16.39 7.92 -22.92
N LYS A 102 -16.41 9.25 -22.80
CA LYS A 102 -16.70 9.97 -21.55
C LYS A 102 -18.12 9.77 -21.01
N ASP A 103 -19.07 9.48 -21.90
CA ASP A 103 -20.48 9.24 -21.53
C ASP A 103 -20.76 7.77 -21.16
N LYS A 104 -19.73 6.92 -21.14
CA LYS A 104 -19.82 5.51 -20.73
C LYS A 104 -19.26 5.34 -19.31
N PRO A 105 -19.55 4.21 -18.63
CA PRO A 105 -18.92 3.91 -17.36
C PRO A 105 -17.38 3.87 -17.46
N PRO A 106 -16.67 4.21 -16.37
CA PRO A 106 -15.21 4.15 -16.35
C PRO A 106 -14.72 2.72 -16.56
N THR A 107 -13.65 2.57 -17.33
CA THR A 107 -13.05 1.27 -17.68
C THR A 107 -11.93 0.88 -16.73
N SER A 108 -11.22 1.85 -16.16
CA SER A 108 -10.11 1.61 -15.24
C SER A 108 -9.93 2.74 -14.23
N LEU A 109 -9.22 2.41 -13.16
CA LEU A 109 -8.88 3.28 -12.05
C LEU A 109 -7.36 3.43 -11.98
N MET A 110 -6.85 4.64 -11.85
CA MET A 110 -5.45 4.90 -11.52
C MET A 110 -5.34 5.54 -10.15
N LEU A 111 -4.44 5.00 -9.32
CA LEU A 111 -4.11 5.57 -8.02
C LEU A 111 -3.14 6.74 -8.17
N GLU A 112 -3.38 7.81 -7.44
CA GLU A 112 -2.50 8.96 -7.42
C GLU A 112 -1.21 8.64 -6.65
N LYS A 113 -0.07 8.93 -7.29
CA LYS A 113 1.27 8.60 -6.80
C LYS A 113 1.57 9.22 -5.44
N GLN A 114 1.06 10.41 -5.15
CA GLN A 114 1.32 11.13 -3.90
C GLN A 114 0.73 10.41 -2.68
N HIS A 115 -0.42 9.76 -2.86
CA HIS A 115 -1.17 9.10 -1.81
C HIS A 115 -0.71 7.65 -1.57
N MET A 116 -0.06 7.03 -2.56
CA MET A 116 0.37 5.63 -2.48
C MET A 116 1.35 5.34 -1.34
N LYS A 117 2.31 6.24 -1.08
CA LYS A 117 3.30 6.03 0.00
C LYS A 117 2.63 5.91 1.36
N GLY A 118 1.67 6.77 1.66
CA GLY A 118 0.98 6.77 2.95
C GLY A 118 -0.03 5.64 3.12
N LEU A 119 -0.63 5.19 2.02
CA LEU A 119 -1.70 4.19 2.04
C LEU A 119 -1.19 2.75 1.91
N TYR A 120 -0.31 2.49 0.94
CA TYR A 120 0.12 1.13 0.57
C TYR A 120 1.52 0.78 1.07
N PHE A 121 2.38 1.78 1.24
CA PHE A 121 3.82 1.60 1.40
C PHE A 121 4.38 2.35 2.61
N ASN A 122 3.57 2.55 3.66
CA ASN A 122 3.94 3.37 4.82
C ASN A 122 5.09 2.78 5.65
N GLN A 123 5.37 1.48 5.51
CA GLN A 123 6.46 0.78 6.19
C GLN A 123 7.52 0.25 5.21
N SER A 124 7.33 0.44 3.90
CA SER A 124 8.21 -0.07 2.86
C SER A 124 9.45 0.81 2.65
N PRO A 125 10.60 0.24 2.27
CA PRO A 125 11.80 1.00 1.94
C PRO A 125 11.57 1.97 0.77
N ALA A 126 12.20 3.15 0.83
CA ALA A 126 12.01 4.19 -0.19
C ALA A 126 12.37 3.74 -1.62
N LYS A 127 13.34 2.83 -1.78
CA LYS A 127 13.73 2.27 -3.08
C LYS A 127 12.61 1.45 -3.71
N ASP A 128 11.93 0.64 -2.90
CA ASP A 128 10.82 -0.20 -3.36
C ASP A 128 9.58 0.65 -3.65
N VAL A 129 9.32 1.68 -2.83
CA VAL A 129 8.27 2.68 -3.08
C VAL A 129 8.49 3.37 -4.43
N ALA A 130 9.73 3.78 -4.71
CA ALA A 130 10.07 4.45 -5.97
C ALA A 130 9.84 3.51 -7.17
N LEU A 131 10.28 2.25 -7.07
CA LEU A 131 10.08 1.22 -8.08
C LEU A 131 8.60 0.90 -8.31
N ALA A 132 7.81 0.77 -7.24
CA ALA A 132 6.37 0.54 -7.35
C ALA A 132 5.70 1.71 -8.07
N THR A 133 5.98 2.94 -7.63
CA THR A 133 5.37 4.18 -8.16
C THR A 133 5.54 4.37 -9.66
N VAL A 134 6.70 3.96 -10.20
CA VAL A 134 7.00 4.03 -11.64
C VAL A 134 6.47 2.85 -12.45
N SER A 135 6.16 1.73 -11.78
CA SER A 135 5.66 0.50 -12.42
C SER A 135 4.14 0.40 -12.46
N MET A 136 3.42 1.21 -11.66
CA MET A 136 1.96 1.20 -11.59
C MET A 136 1.28 1.42 -12.94
N ARG A 137 0.17 0.72 -13.15
CA ARG A 137 -0.69 0.81 -14.33
C ARG A 137 -2.16 0.98 -13.91
N PRO A 138 -3.05 1.48 -14.78
CA PRO A 138 -4.46 1.56 -14.46
C PRO A 138 -5.02 0.17 -14.15
N ILE A 139 -5.76 0.08 -13.06
CA ILE A 139 -6.43 -1.11 -12.58
C ILE A 139 -7.75 -1.26 -13.36
N PRO A 140 -8.01 -2.38 -14.06
CA PRO A 140 -9.25 -2.57 -14.82
C PRO A 140 -10.44 -2.75 -13.87
N LEU A 141 -11.49 -1.93 -14.03
CA LEU A 141 -12.65 -1.95 -13.14
C LEU A 141 -13.61 -3.10 -13.43
N GLY A 142 -13.75 -3.50 -14.70
CA GLY A 142 -14.69 -4.57 -15.09
C GLY A 142 -14.52 -5.86 -14.28
N PRO A 143 -13.32 -6.46 -14.22
CA PRO A 143 -13.08 -7.66 -13.42
C PRO A 143 -13.24 -7.46 -11.91
N ILE A 144 -12.94 -6.26 -11.39
CA ILE A 144 -13.06 -5.95 -9.94
C ILE A 144 -14.51 -5.87 -9.51
N MET A 145 -15.36 -5.30 -10.36
CA MET A 145 -16.78 -5.09 -10.05
C MET A 145 -17.65 -6.33 -10.35
N GLU A 146 -17.09 -7.35 -10.98
CA GLU A 146 -17.81 -8.59 -11.29
C GLU A 146 -18.22 -9.32 -10.01
N LYS A 147 -19.51 -9.65 -9.89
CA LYS A 147 -20.01 -10.37 -8.72
C LYS A 147 -19.62 -11.84 -8.80
N LEU A 148 -18.70 -12.27 -7.95
CA LEU A 148 -18.33 -13.69 -7.84
C LEU A 148 -19.43 -14.48 -7.11
N SER A 149 -19.77 -15.65 -7.65
CA SER A 149 -20.67 -16.63 -7.02
C SER A 149 -19.85 -17.84 -6.59
N LEU A 150 -19.71 -18.04 -5.28
CA LEU A 150 -18.87 -19.08 -4.71
C LEU A 150 -19.74 -20.22 -4.18
N SER A 151 -19.30 -21.47 -4.34
CA SER A 151 -20.00 -22.66 -3.85
C SER A 151 -19.15 -23.42 -2.83
N GLN A 152 -19.82 -24.11 -1.91
CA GLN A 152 -19.13 -24.94 -0.92
C GLN A 152 -18.42 -26.14 -1.56
N GLU A 153 -19.01 -26.72 -2.62
CA GLU A 153 -18.48 -27.87 -3.35
C GLU A 153 -17.17 -27.58 -4.09
N ASN A 154 -16.92 -26.31 -4.47
CA ASN A 154 -15.69 -25.89 -5.13
C ASN A 154 -14.86 -25.02 -4.20
N TYR A 155 -15.17 -23.72 -4.10
CA TYR A 155 -14.42 -22.75 -3.29
C TYR A 155 -14.31 -23.16 -1.83
N GLY A 156 -15.37 -23.75 -1.27
CA GLY A 156 -15.41 -24.17 0.13
C GLY A 156 -14.48 -25.35 0.48
N THR A 157 -13.99 -26.08 -0.51
CA THR A 157 -13.08 -27.23 -0.30
C THR A 157 -11.61 -26.82 -0.18
N GLY A 158 -11.25 -25.64 -0.68
CA GLY A 158 -9.89 -25.12 -0.58
C GLY A 158 -9.56 -24.75 0.86
N ARG A 159 -8.41 -25.21 1.36
CA ARG A 159 -7.84 -24.77 2.63
C ARG A 159 -7.48 -23.29 2.51
N ARG A 160 -7.96 -22.47 3.44
CA ARG A 160 -7.75 -21.01 3.43
C ARG A 160 -6.96 -20.60 4.64
N PHE A 161 -5.92 -19.80 4.41
CA PHE A 161 -5.15 -19.14 5.46
C PHE A 161 -5.11 -17.64 5.16
N TYR A 162 -5.18 -16.83 6.20
CA TYR A 162 -5.13 -15.38 6.07
C TYR A 162 -3.93 -14.81 6.81
N ILE A 163 -3.22 -13.86 6.19
CA ILE A 163 -2.09 -13.16 6.81
C ILE A 163 -2.49 -11.70 7.00
N GLN A 164 -2.72 -11.30 8.25
CA GLN A 164 -3.06 -9.93 8.60
C GLN A 164 -1.82 -9.03 8.63
N THR A 165 -1.95 -7.85 8.05
CA THR A 165 -0.96 -6.77 8.01
C THR A 165 -1.39 -5.69 9.01
N LEU A 166 -0.66 -5.54 10.11
CA LEU A 166 -1.18 -4.79 11.27
C LEU A 166 -1.00 -3.28 11.19
N ASP A 167 -0.14 -2.78 10.30
CA ASP A 167 0.04 -1.35 10.03
C ASP A 167 -0.46 -0.97 8.62
N ASP A 168 -1.46 -1.72 8.13
CA ASP A 168 -2.10 -1.52 6.84
C ASP A 168 -3.08 -0.35 6.90
N HIS A 169 -2.81 0.68 6.10
CA HIS A 169 -3.68 1.85 5.97
C HIS A 169 -4.68 1.73 4.82
N ALA A 170 -4.45 0.83 3.85
CA ALA A 170 -5.34 0.60 2.71
C ALA A 170 -6.53 -0.31 3.10
N LEU A 171 -6.26 -1.33 3.91
CA LEU A 171 -7.24 -2.24 4.47
C LEU A 171 -7.01 -2.34 5.98
N SER A 172 -7.65 -1.47 6.74
CA SER A 172 -7.38 -1.35 8.18
C SER A 172 -7.58 -2.68 8.91
N PRO A 173 -6.86 -2.92 10.02
CA PRO A 173 -7.01 -4.15 10.81
C PRO A 173 -8.46 -4.47 11.20
N ASP A 174 -9.27 -3.45 11.53
CA ASP A 174 -10.69 -3.63 11.85
C ASP A 174 -11.51 -4.16 10.66
N VAL A 175 -11.21 -3.69 9.45
CA VAL A 175 -11.85 -4.18 8.22
C VAL A 175 -11.39 -5.62 7.93
N GLN A 176 -10.10 -5.93 8.10
CA GLN A 176 -9.60 -7.30 7.98
C GLN A 176 -10.32 -8.24 8.96
N GLU A 177 -10.46 -7.84 10.23
CA GLU A 177 -11.17 -8.62 11.24
C GLU A 177 -12.66 -8.83 10.90
N LYS A 178 -13.31 -7.82 10.33
CA LYS A 178 -14.69 -7.97 9.83
C LYS A 178 -14.77 -9.05 8.75
N LEU A 179 -13.88 -9.01 7.76
CA LEU A 179 -13.83 -10.02 6.68
C LEU A 179 -13.59 -11.43 7.23
N LEU A 180 -12.72 -11.55 8.23
CA LEU A 180 -12.41 -12.84 8.88
C LEU A 180 -13.60 -13.41 9.66
N ARG A 181 -14.45 -12.56 10.25
CA ARG A 181 -15.69 -13.00 10.90
C ARG A 181 -16.73 -13.47 9.89
N GLU A 182 -16.83 -12.80 8.74
CA GLU A 182 -17.80 -13.11 7.69
C GLU A 182 -17.40 -14.37 6.89
N SER A 183 -16.10 -14.61 6.71
CA SER A 183 -15.59 -15.80 6.02
C SER A 183 -14.37 -16.38 6.76
N PRO A 184 -14.60 -17.20 7.80
CA PRO A 184 -13.51 -17.76 8.59
C PRO A 184 -12.56 -18.64 7.74
N PRO A 185 -11.23 -18.39 7.82
CA PRO A 185 -10.22 -19.30 7.28
C PRO A 185 -9.88 -20.42 8.28
N GLU A 186 -9.10 -21.40 7.84
CA GLU A 186 -8.54 -22.47 8.68
C GLU A 186 -7.51 -21.94 9.68
N GLY A 187 -6.69 -20.96 9.26
CA GLY A 187 -5.69 -20.33 10.13
C GLY A 187 -5.48 -18.85 9.81
N ILE A 188 -5.09 -18.09 10.84
CA ILE A 188 -4.84 -16.65 10.76
C ILE A 188 -3.44 -16.37 11.32
N PHE A 189 -2.63 -15.70 10.51
CA PHE A 189 -1.29 -15.23 10.86
C PHE A 189 -1.28 -13.71 10.91
N LYS A 190 -0.31 -13.12 11.62
CA LYS A 190 -0.21 -11.67 11.76
C LYS A 190 1.23 -11.21 11.58
N ILE A 191 1.41 -10.13 10.83
CA ILE A 191 2.72 -9.47 10.65
C ILE A 191 2.64 -8.06 11.25
N LYS A 192 3.31 -7.88 12.40
CA LYS A 192 3.51 -6.56 13.03
C LYS A 192 4.50 -5.72 12.22
N GLY A 193 4.28 -4.42 12.11
CA GLY A 193 5.15 -3.54 11.32
C GLY A 193 4.93 -3.66 9.81
N SER A 194 3.93 -4.42 9.35
CA SER A 194 3.68 -4.60 7.91
C SER A 194 2.63 -3.61 7.44
N ASP A 195 2.96 -2.91 6.36
CA ASP A 195 1.99 -2.20 5.54
C ASP A 195 1.18 -3.17 4.68
N HIS A 196 0.40 -2.63 3.74
CA HIS A 196 -0.40 -3.38 2.77
C HIS A 196 0.43 -4.32 1.88
N CYS A 197 1.74 -4.07 1.76
CA CYS A 197 2.65 -4.79 0.89
C CYS A 197 3.71 -5.54 1.72
N PRO A 198 3.33 -6.63 2.42
CA PRO A 198 4.24 -7.38 3.30
C PRO A 198 5.48 -7.93 2.57
N PHE A 199 5.38 -8.11 1.25
CA PHE A 199 6.50 -8.52 0.39
C PHE A 199 7.57 -7.43 0.22
N PHE A 200 7.26 -6.16 0.51
CA PHE A 200 8.23 -5.08 0.58
C PHE A 200 8.57 -4.70 2.02
N SER A 201 7.57 -4.49 2.89
CA SER A 201 7.82 -4.02 4.25
C SER A 201 8.36 -5.09 5.20
N LYS A 202 7.95 -6.35 5.03
CA LYS A 202 8.31 -7.47 5.92
C LYS A 202 8.56 -8.80 5.17
N PRO A 203 9.42 -8.84 4.15
CA PRO A 203 9.59 -10.01 3.28
C PRO A 203 10.02 -11.28 4.02
N GLN A 204 10.89 -11.17 5.03
CA GLN A 204 11.36 -12.33 5.79
C GLN A 204 10.26 -12.91 6.69
N SER A 205 9.44 -12.05 7.31
CA SER A 205 8.31 -12.50 8.12
C SER A 205 7.25 -13.17 7.26
N LEU A 206 6.93 -12.58 6.10
CA LEU A 206 6.03 -13.17 5.12
C LEU A 206 6.54 -14.53 4.65
N HIS A 207 7.81 -14.61 4.25
CA HIS A 207 8.44 -15.86 3.81
C HIS A 207 8.34 -16.96 4.86
N LYS A 208 8.67 -16.65 6.12
CA LYS A 208 8.56 -17.63 7.23
C LYS A 208 7.13 -18.15 7.39
N ILE A 209 6.14 -17.27 7.37
CA ILE A 209 4.73 -17.67 7.53
C ILE A 209 4.28 -18.55 6.35
N LEU A 210 4.69 -18.22 5.12
CA LEU A 210 4.36 -19.05 3.95
C LEU A 210 4.96 -20.46 4.06
N LEU A 211 6.18 -20.59 4.56
CA LEU A 211 6.79 -21.90 4.83
C LEU A 211 6.06 -22.66 5.94
N GLU A 212 5.62 -21.96 6.99
CA GLU A 212 4.83 -22.54 8.07
C GLU A 212 3.50 -23.09 7.54
N ILE A 213 2.76 -22.28 6.77
CA ILE A 213 1.49 -22.70 6.13
C ILE A 213 1.70 -23.93 5.24
N ALA A 214 2.78 -23.96 4.45
CA ALA A 214 3.07 -25.08 3.56
C ALA A 214 3.37 -26.41 4.30
N GLN A 215 3.70 -26.34 5.58
CA GLN A 215 3.97 -27.51 6.42
C GLN A 215 2.76 -27.98 7.23
N ILE A 216 1.64 -27.26 7.19
CA ILE A 216 0.43 -27.66 7.92
C ILE A 216 -0.18 -28.89 7.23
N PRO A 217 -0.30 -30.03 7.94
CA PRO A 217 -0.82 -31.27 7.37
C PRO A 217 -2.25 -31.13 6.87
#